data_AF-A0A355F6B4-F1
#
_entry.id   AF-A0A355F6B4-F1
#
_cell.length_a   1.000
_cell.length_b   1.000
_cell.length_c   1.000
_cell.angle_alpha   90.00
_cell.angle_beta   90.00
_cell.angle_gamma   90.00
#
_symmetry.space_group_name_H-M   'P 1'
#
loop_
_entity.id
_entity.type
_entity.pdbx_description
1 polymer ?
#
loop_
_entity_poly.entity_id
_entity_poly.type
_entity_poly.pdbx_seq_one_letter_code
_entity_poly.pdbx_strand_id
1 'polypeptide(L)' 'GNTGIALSFLAREKGYPVTIVMPEDMTEERKAMIRSLGADLLLVSAAGSFAEAAAVRDRLAVEHGWFNPDQ' A
#
# COMPACT_ATOMS: atom_id res chain seq x y z
N GLY A 1 -0.37 6.67 2.67
CA GLY A 1 0.11 8.06 2.77
C GLY A 1 0.54 8.59 1.40
N ASN A 2 1.23 9.74 1.34
CA ASN A 2 1.67 10.35 0.08
C ASN A 2 2.60 9.45 -0.74
N THR A 3 3.51 8.72 -0.08
CA THR A 3 4.38 7.75 -0.78
C THR A 3 3.58 6.63 -1.45
N GLY A 4 2.51 6.16 -0.80
CA GLY A 4 1.60 5.19 -1.40
C GLY A 4 0.93 5.72 -2.67
N ILE A 5 0.52 6.99 -2.69
CA ILE A 5 -0.05 7.65 -3.88
C ILE A 5 1.01 7.77 -4.98
N ALA A 6 2.22 8.22 -4.65
CA ALA A 6 3.32 8.37 -5.60
C ALA A 6 3.72 7.04 -6.24
N LEU A 7 3.84 5.98 -5.43
CA LEU A 7 4.13 4.63 -5.91
C LEU A 7 3.00 4.06 -6.75
N SER A 8 1.73 4.29 -6.37
CA SER A 8 0.57 3.87 -7.17
C SER A 8 0.57 4.51 -8.56
N PHE A 9 0.85 5.81 -8.61
CA PHE A 9 0.98 6.54 -9.87
C PHE A 9 2.14 5.99 -10.71
N LEU A 10 3.33 5.85 -10.13
CA LEU A 10 4.50 5.35 -10.85
C LEU A 10 4.31 3.91 -11.35
N ALA A 11 3.75 3.03 -10.52
CA ALA A 11 3.48 1.64 -10.88
C ALA A 11 2.51 1.55 -12.07
N ARG A 12 1.43 2.36 -12.06
CA ARG A 12 0.52 2.49 -13.20
C ARG A 12 1.22 2.93 -14.48
N GLU A 13 2.03 4.00 -14.41
CA GLU A 13 2.76 4.51 -15.58
C GLU A 13 3.80 3.52 -16.12
N LYS A 14 4.32 2.63 -15.27
CA LYS A 14 5.30 1.60 -15.64
C LYS A 14 4.69 0.23 -15.94
N GLY A 15 3.39 0.05 -15.72
CA GLY A 15 2.71 -1.23 -15.90
C GLY A 15 3.06 -2.28 -14.84
N TYR A 16 3.44 -1.85 -13.63
CA TYR A 16 3.68 -2.75 -12.50
C TYR A 16 2.42 -2.90 -11.64
N PRO A 17 2.07 -4.13 -11.21
CA PRO A 17 1.11 -4.29 -10.13
C PRO A 17 1.70 -3.73 -8.84
N VAL A 18 0.87 -3.11 -8.02
CA VAL A 18 1.28 -2.59 -6.71
C VAL A 18 0.16 -2.79 -5.70
N THR A 19 0.54 -3.27 -4.53
CA THR A 19 -0.35 -3.39 -3.37
C THR A 19 0.14 -2.42 -2.29
N ILE A 20 -0.75 -1.55 -1.84
CA ILE A 20 -0.48 -0.63 -0.73
C ILE A 20 -1.14 -1.16 0.54
N VAL A 21 -0.32 -1.38 1.57
CA VAL A 21 -0.77 -1.76 2.91
C VAL A 21 -0.92 -0.50 3.77
N MET A 22 -2.07 -0.32 4.42
CA MET A 22 -2.28 0.79 5.36
C MET A 22 -3.35 0.49 6.41
N PRO A 23 -3.39 1.24 7.53
CA PRO A 23 -4.48 1.16 8.49
C PRO A 23 -5.84 1.53 7.90
N GLU A 24 -6.91 0.89 8.39
CA GLU A 24 -8.29 1.14 7.93
C GLU A 24 -8.86 2.51 8.36
N ASP A 25 -8.29 3.18 9.35
CA ASP A 25 -8.73 4.51 9.84
C ASP A 25 -8.31 5.67 8.91
N MET A 26 -7.53 5.36 7.87
CA MET A 26 -7.21 6.30 6.79
C MET A 26 -8.49 6.80 6.10
N THR A 27 -8.49 8.06 5.69
CA THR A 27 -9.68 8.68 5.07
C THR A 27 -10.07 7.98 3.76
N GLU A 28 -11.37 7.96 3.47
CA GLU A 28 -11.90 7.32 2.26
C GLU A 28 -11.39 8.01 0.98
N GLU A 29 -11.17 9.33 1.00
CA GLU A 29 -10.61 10.06 -0.15
C GLU A 29 -9.22 9.54 -0.51
N ARG A 30 -8.38 9.23 0.50
CA ARG A 30 -7.04 8.68 0.28
C ARG A 30 -7.10 7.26 -0.28
N LYS A 31 -7.99 6.42 0.23
CA LYS A 31 -8.20 5.06 -0.29
C LYS A 31 -8.72 5.11 -1.73
N ALA A 32 -9.68 5.99 -2.01
CA ALA A 32 -10.23 6.18 -3.35
C ALA A 32 -9.17 6.67 -4.35
N MET A 33 -8.31 7.61 -3.95
CA MET A 33 -7.21 8.09 -4.80
C MET A 33 -6.20 6.98 -5.14
N ILE A 34 -5.87 6.11 -4.19
CA ILE A 34 -4.94 5.00 -4.44
C ILE A 34 -5.58 3.95 -5.36
N ARG A 35 -6.85 3.59 -5.13
CA ARG A 35 -7.59 2.67 -6.01
C ARG A 35 -7.77 3.23 -7.41
N SER A 36 -8.04 4.52 -7.57
CA SER A 36 -8.21 5.14 -8.89
C SER A 36 -6.91 5.14 -9.71
N LEU A 37 -5.76 5.07 -9.03
CA LEU A 37 -4.45 4.85 -9.64
C LEU A 37 -4.18 3.38 -9.99
N GLY A 38 -5.12 2.46 -9.74
CA GLY A 38 -5.01 1.05 -10.12
C GLY A 38 -4.18 0.21 -9.13
N ALA A 39 -3.92 0.73 -7.94
CA ALA A 39 -3.26 -0.02 -6.88
C ALA A 39 -4.26 -0.84 -6.07
N ASP A 40 -3.84 -2.05 -5.69
CA ASP A 40 -4.57 -2.86 -4.73
C ASP A 40 -4.40 -2.27 -3.32
N LEU A 41 -5.46 -2.34 -2.52
CA LEU A 41 -5.43 -1.89 -1.12
C LEU A 41 -5.63 -3.07 -0.18
N LEU A 42 -4.65 -3.28 0.69
CA LEU A 42 -4.77 -4.17 1.83
C LEU A 42 -4.87 -3.33 3.10
N LEU A 43 -5.99 -3.45 3.80
CA LEU A 43 -6.24 -2.72 5.03
C LEU A 43 -5.88 -3.59 6.23
N VAL A 44 -5.11 -3.03 7.15
CA VAL A 44 -4.87 -3.61 8.49
C VAL A 44 -5.77 -2.93 9.50
N SER A 45 -5.97 -3.55 10.67
CA SER A 45 -6.82 -2.98 11.72
C SER A 45 -6.36 -1.57 12.10
N ALA A 46 -7.30 -0.68 12.43
CA ALA A 46 -7.00 0.65 12.94
C ALA A 46 -6.13 0.59 14.22
N ALA A 47 -6.29 -0.47 15.02
CA ALA A 47 -5.47 -0.71 16.20
C ALA A 47 -4.01 -1.05 15.86
N GLY A 48 -3.75 -1.51 14.65
CA GLY A 48 -2.45 -2.02 14.21
C GLY A 48 -1.38 -0.95 14.03
N SER A 49 -1.76 0.33 13.95
CA SER A 49 -0.85 1.43 13.64
C SER A 49 -0.09 1.24 12.31
N PHE A 50 0.72 2.23 11.94
CA PHE A 50 1.60 2.10 10.78
C PHE A 50 2.66 1.00 10.95
N ALA A 51 3.00 0.63 12.19
CA ALA A 51 3.95 -0.45 12.46
C ALA A 51 3.42 -1.82 12.02
N GLU A 52 2.14 -2.14 12.28
CA GLU A 52 1.54 -3.38 11.77
C GLU A 52 1.44 -3.37 10.25
N ALA A 53 1.08 -2.22 9.65
CA ALA A 53 1.03 -2.10 8.20
C ALA A 53 2.41 -2.38 7.56
N ALA A 54 3.49 -1.89 8.16
CA ALA A 54 4.86 -2.18 7.72
C ALA A 54 5.21 -3.66 7.90
N ALA A 55 4.91 -4.27 9.05
CA ALA A 55 5.17 -5.68 9.29
C ALA A 55 4.40 -6.60 8.32
N VAL A 56 3.14 -6.25 8.00
CA VAL A 56 2.34 -6.98 7.00
C VAL A 56 2.91 -6.80 5.60
N ARG A 57 3.31 -5.58 5.20
CA ARG A 57 4.01 -5.33 3.94
C ARG A 57 5.27 -6.20 3.82
N ASP A 58 6.10 -6.23 4.86
CA ASP A 58 7.37 -6.97 4.85
C ASP A 58 7.12 -8.47 4.75
N ARG A 59 6.14 -9.00 5.49
CA ARG A 59 5.73 -10.40 5.39
C ARG A 59 5.27 -10.77 3.97
N LEU A 60 4.42 -9.95 3.35
CA LEU A 60 3.91 -10.19 2.00
C LEU A 60 5.03 -10.14 0.96
N ALA A 61 5.98 -9.22 1.12
CA ALA A 61 7.13 -9.13 0.24
C ALA A 61 7.98 -10.41 0.26
N VAL A 62 8.22 -10.96 1.45
CA VAL A 62 8.95 -12.24 1.61
C VAL A 62 8.13 -13.42 1.06
N GLU A 63 6.85 -13.50 1.43
CA GLU A 63 5.96 -14.63 1.05
C GLU A 63 5.79 -14.76 -0.46
N HIS A 64 5.67 -13.64 -1.17
CA HIS A 64 5.43 -13.63 -2.61
C HIS A 64 6.69 -13.32 -3.44
N GLY A 65 7.84 -13.04 -2.80
CA GLY A 65 9.04 -12.59 -3.51
C GLY A 65 8.86 -11.23 -4.20
N TRP A 66 8.00 -10.36 -3.66
CA TRP A 66 7.75 -9.03 -4.22
C TRP A 66 8.84 -8.04 -3.83
N PHE A 67 9.03 -7.00 -4.65
CA PHE A 67 9.90 -5.89 -4.32
C PHE A 67 9.28 -5.02 -3.22
N ASN A 68 10.03 -4.81 -2.14
CA ASN A 68 9.67 -3.89 -1.06
C ASN A 68 10.56 -2.65 -1.12
N PRO A 69 10.01 -1.44 -1.34
CA PRO A 69 10.77 -0.20 -1.35
C PRO A 69 11.25 0.26 0.04
N ASP A 70 10.68 -0.31 1.12
CA ASP A 70 11.03 -0.03 2.53
C ASP A 70 11.23 1.46 2.87
N GLN A 71 10.22 2.27 2.52
CA GLN A 71 10.13 3.68 2.92
C GLN A 71 9.61 3.90 4.34
#